data_AF-A0A4U8TTE3-F1
#
_entry.id   AF-A0A4U8TTE3-F1
#
_cell.length_a   1.000
_cell.length_b   1.000
_cell.length_c   1.000
_cell.angle_alpha   90.00
_cell.angle_beta   90.00
_cell.angle_gamma   90.00
#
_symmetry.space_group_name_H-M   'P 1'
#
loop_
_entity.id
_entity.type
_entity.pdbx_description
1 polymer ?
#
loop_
_entity_poly.entity_id
_entity_poly.type
_entity_poly.pdbx_seq_one_letter_code
_entity_poly.pdbx_strand_id
1 'polypeptide(L)'
;MLNLLLAAMGGGCYLIWDADAIPLSALEFFNADSQILVEKATEYHKPYFDTLDNLKIPIGKSVYLHKAAPFSFIAENMMIESSIMNELISLIEQTHQKTFWEAILEHINPEDLGASGFSEYESYGNFIYTKYPHRIQCITRKRDRFAKRLIGENPNESLLKWYKRSYEVIGIESWDKTSFLYPFIKEYKIFRILPPRFYIALFDFVDRIKSYLSSIV
;
A
#
# COMPACT_ATOMS: atom_id res chain seq x y z
N MET A 1 -13.50 -3.49 -5.14
CA MET A 1 -14.47 -3.56 -4.02
C MET A 1 -13.65 -3.46 -2.75
N LEU A 2 -13.55 -2.26 -2.17
CA LEU A 2 -12.79 -2.04 -0.93
C LEU A 2 -13.51 -2.76 0.21
N ASN A 3 -12.93 -3.85 0.69
CA ASN A 3 -13.35 -4.48 1.94
C ASN A 3 -12.39 -3.99 3.02
N LEU A 4 -12.69 -2.82 3.61
CA LEU A 4 -11.98 -2.26 4.75
C LEU A 4 -12.30 -3.06 6.01
N LEU A 5 -11.33 -3.81 6.54
CA LEU A 5 -11.46 -4.43 7.86
C LEU A 5 -10.93 -3.44 8.92
N LEU A 6 -11.84 -2.73 9.59
CA LEU A 6 -11.52 -1.80 10.67
C LEU A 6 -11.21 -2.57 11.96
N ALA A 7 -9.94 -2.66 12.34
CA ALA A 7 -9.56 -3.08 13.68
C ALA A 7 -9.32 -1.84 14.55
N ALA A 8 -10.24 -1.54 15.47
CA ALA A 8 -10.04 -0.51 16.48
C ALA A 8 -9.05 -1.03 17.53
N MET A 9 -7.88 -0.40 17.62
CA MET A 9 -6.96 -0.65 18.73
C MET A 9 -7.09 0.51 19.72
N GLY A 10 -7.09 0.21 21.03
CA GLY A 10 -7.24 1.24 22.07
C GLY A 10 -6.24 2.39 21.88
N GLY A 11 -6.67 3.62 22.20
CA GLY A 11 -5.84 4.83 22.04
C GLY A 11 -6.24 5.79 20.91
N GLY A 12 -7.38 5.55 20.25
CA GLY A 12 -7.88 6.45 19.20
C GLY A 12 -7.23 6.22 17.83
N CYS A 13 -6.75 5.01 17.57
CA CYS A 13 -6.22 4.60 16.26
C CYS A 13 -7.04 3.44 15.69
N TYR A 14 -7.01 3.30 14.36
CA TYR A 14 -7.54 2.15 13.65
C TYR A 14 -6.58 1.68 12.55
N LEU A 15 -6.61 0.39 12.25
CA LEU A 15 -5.83 -0.20 11.18
C LEU A 15 -6.70 -0.34 9.93
N ILE A 16 -6.19 0.17 8.80
CA ILE A 16 -6.65 -0.22 7.46
C ILE A 16 -5.85 -1.46 7.05
N TRP A 17 -6.55 -2.46 6.51
CA TRP A 17 -5.95 -3.71 6.06
C TRP A 17 -6.62 -4.22 4.79
N ASP A 18 -5.84 -4.53 3.77
CA ASP A 18 -6.31 -5.08 2.51
C ASP A 18 -6.73 -6.55 2.66
N ALA A 19 -7.92 -6.89 2.16
CA ALA A 19 -8.52 -8.21 2.38
C ALA A 19 -7.77 -9.37 1.70
N ASP A 20 -6.96 -9.08 0.70
CA ASP A 20 -6.10 -10.03 -0.03
C ASP A 20 -4.66 -10.05 0.48
N ALA A 21 -4.37 -9.31 1.55
CA ALA A 21 -3.07 -9.31 2.21
C ALA A 21 -3.04 -10.29 3.40
N ILE A 22 -1.99 -11.11 3.46
CA ILE A 22 -1.77 -12.13 4.50
C ILE A 22 -0.51 -11.77 5.30
N PRO A 23 -0.61 -11.60 6.62
CA PRO A 23 0.57 -11.45 7.48
C PRO A 23 1.24 -12.82 7.70
N LEU A 24 2.54 -12.88 7.47
CA LEU A 24 3.37 -14.06 7.69
C LEU A 24 4.16 -13.99 9.01
N SER A 25 4.32 -12.80 9.57
CA SER A 25 4.92 -12.52 10.87
C SER A 25 4.04 -11.59 11.70
N ALA A 26 4.34 -11.51 13.00
CA ALA A 26 3.80 -10.42 13.83
C ALA A 26 4.31 -9.09 13.28
N LEU A 27 3.42 -8.12 13.14
CA LEU A 27 3.72 -6.80 12.60
C LEU A 27 3.64 -5.78 13.72
N GLU A 28 4.68 -4.94 13.82
CA GLU A 28 4.68 -3.77 14.68
C GLU A 28 4.15 -2.57 13.91
N PHE A 29 3.26 -1.81 14.55
CA PHE A 29 2.68 -0.59 13.99
C PHE A 29 3.15 0.68 14.70
N PHE A 30 3.84 0.51 15.82
CA PHE A 30 4.43 1.58 16.60
C PHE A 30 5.87 1.23 16.94
N ASN A 31 6.74 2.23 16.99
CA ASN A 31 8.08 2.06 17.55
C ASN A 31 8.08 2.26 19.08
N ALA A 32 9.26 2.12 19.69
CA ALA A 32 9.43 2.31 21.14
C ALA A 32 9.06 3.73 21.62
N ASP A 33 9.14 4.72 20.73
CA ASP A 33 8.79 6.13 20.99
C ASP A 33 7.30 6.42 20.71
N SER A 34 6.47 5.38 20.50
CA SER A 34 5.05 5.48 20.14
C SER A 34 4.76 6.22 18.83
N GLN A 35 5.74 6.32 17.93
CA GLN A 35 5.53 6.84 16.58
C GLN A 35 4.90 5.76 15.70
N ILE A 36 3.98 6.15 14.83
CA ILE A 36 3.34 5.26 13.86
C ILE A 36 4.37 4.84 12.80
N LEU A 37 4.49 3.55 12.58
CA LEU A 37 5.31 2.99 11.52
C LEU A 37 4.55 3.05 10.18
N VAL A 38 4.97 3.95 9.30
CA VAL A 38 4.34 4.17 7.98
C VAL A 38 5.19 3.54 6.89
N GLU A 39 4.60 2.72 6.05
CA GLU A 39 5.33 2.02 4.98
C GLU A 39 5.62 2.94 3.79
N LYS A 40 6.83 2.80 3.25
CA LYS A 40 7.25 3.44 2.00
C LYS A 40 7.03 2.50 0.83
N ALA A 41 6.50 3.03 -0.26
CA ALA A 41 6.30 2.36 -1.53
C ALA A 41 6.93 3.13 -2.68
N THR A 42 7.03 2.45 -3.83
CA THR A 42 7.53 3.03 -5.08
C THR A 42 6.43 3.25 -6.12
N GLU A 43 5.19 2.88 -5.80
CA GLU A 43 4.05 3.07 -6.69
C GLU A 43 3.84 4.56 -6.98
N TYR A 44 3.38 4.89 -8.17
CA TYR A 44 3.02 6.25 -8.52
C TYR A 44 1.80 6.23 -9.44
N HIS A 45 0.63 6.45 -8.85
CA HIS A 45 -0.61 6.61 -9.58
C HIS A 45 -0.99 8.09 -9.61
N LYS A 46 -0.68 8.75 -10.73
CA LYS A 46 -0.83 10.21 -10.90
C LYS A 46 -2.20 10.75 -10.47
N PRO A 47 -3.34 10.10 -10.79
CA PRO A 47 -4.67 10.59 -10.41
C PRO A 47 -4.83 10.86 -8.91
N TYR A 48 -4.20 10.07 -8.03
CA TYR A 48 -4.27 10.31 -6.58
C TYR A 48 -3.69 11.66 -6.19
N PHE A 49 -2.58 12.04 -6.81
CA PHE A 49 -1.90 13.31 -6.53
C PHE A 49 -2.59 14.48 -7.21
N ASP A 50 -3.16 14.27 -8.40
CA ASP A 50 -3.97 15.29 -9.08
C ASP A 50 -5.19 15.65 -8.23
N THR A 51 -5.92 14.66 -7.73
CA THR A 51 -7.06 14.89 -6.82
C THR A 51 -6.61 15.57 -5.53
N LEU A 52 -5.49 15.15 -4.93
CA LEU A 52 -4.94 15.78 -3.73
C LEU A 52 -4.63 17.26 -3.95
N ASP A 53 -4.01 17.59 -5.08
CA ASP A 53 -3.69 18.97 -5.47
C ASP A 53 -4.94 19.78 -5.82
N ASN A 54 -5.96 19.16 -6.43
CA ASN A 54 -7.24 19.79 -6.80
C ASN A 54 -8.07 20.18 -5.58
N LEU A 55 -8.02 19.40 -4.49
CA LEU A 55 -8.74 19.69 -3.26
C LEU A 55 -8.26 20.97 -2.56
N LYS A 56 -7.05 21.48 -2.87
CA LYS A 56 -6.52 22.73 -2.29
C LYS A 56 -6.68 22.81 -0.77
N ILE A 57 -6.41 21.71 -0.07
CA ILE A 57 -6.57 21.59 1.38
C ILE A 57 -5.49 22.46 2.07
N PRO A 58 -5.86 23.49 2.85
CA PRO A 58 -4.89 24.40 3.45
C PRO A 58 -4.18 23.73 4.63
N ILE A 59 -2.85 23.67 4.57
CA ILE A 59 -1.98 23.18 5.66
C ILE A 59 -1.13 24.29 6.28
N GLY A 60 -1.17 25.49 5.71
CA GLY A 60 -0.55 26.71 6.23
C GLY A 60 -1.13 27.96 5.57
N LYS A 61 -0.59 29.14 5.89
CA LYS A 61 -1.12 30.44 5.44
C LYS A 61 -1.22 30.58 3.89
N SER A 62 -0.34 29.91 3.16
CA SER A 62 -0.32 29.90 1.69
C SER A 62 0.25 28.59 1.15
N VAL A 63 0.02 27.49 1.88
CA VAL A 63 0.53 26.16 1.54
C VAL A 63 -0.63 25.20 1.54
N TYR A 64 -0.79 24.49 0.43
CA TYR A 64 -1.80 23.46 0.25
C TYR A 64 -1.14 22.08 0.37
N LEU A 65 -1.92 21.11 0.84
CA LEU A 65 -1.53 19.72 0.82
C LEU A 65 -1.23 19.29 -0.61
N HIS A 66 -0.13 18.57 -0.77
CA HIS A 66 0.37 18.06 -2.05
C HIS A 66 1.23 16.83 -1.76
N LYS A 67 1.75 16.19 -2.82
CA LYS A 67 2.74 15.12 -2.68
C LYS A 67 4.05 15.64 -2.09
N ALA A 68 4.23 15.53 -0.78
CA ALA A 68 5.41 16.03 -0.07
C ALA A 68 6.50 14.97 0.12
N ALA A 69 6.13 13.69 0.19
CA ALA A 69 7.10 12.60 0.36
C ALA A 69 7.76 12.21 -0.98
N PRO A 70 9.06 11.83 -0.99
CA PRO A 70 9.74 11.33 -2.20
C PRO A 70 9.39 9.85 -2.54
N PHE A 71 8.47 9.25 -1.79
CA PHE A 71 7.96 7.89 -1.97
C PHE A 71 6.43 7.92 -1.98
N SER A 72 5.81 6.75 -2.15
CA SER A 72 4.36 6.56 -2.04
C SER A 72 3.99 5.96 -0.69
N PHE A 73 2.76 6.21 -0.27
CA PHE A 73 2.14 5.65 0.93
C PHE A 73 1.22 4.45 0.63
N ILE A 74 1.09 4.03 -0.63
CA ILE A 74 0.29 2.85 -1.01
C ILE A 74 0.94 1.59 -0.44
N ALA A 75 0.23 0.96 0.49
CA ALA A 75 0.64 -0.27 1.17
C ALA A 75 -0.58 -1.15 1.42
N GLU A 76 -0.33 -2.40 1.77
CA GLU A 76 -1.36 -3.41 2.07
C GLU A 76 -2.06 -3.15 3.42
N ASN A 77 -1.51 -2.24 4.22
CA ASN A 77 -2.02 -1.87 5.52
C ASN A 77 -1.48 -0.49 5.92
N MET A 78 -2.26 0.25 6.72
CA MET A 78 -1.82 1.52 7.30
C MET A 78 -2.51 1.78 8.63
N MET A 79 -1.72 2.10 9.65
CA MET A 79 -2.25 2.55 10.94
C MET A 79 -2.63 4.02 10.84
N ILE A 80 -3.84 4.34 11.25
CA ILE A 80 -4.43 5.69 11.19
C ILE A 80 -4.71 6.17 12.61
N GLU A 81 -4.28 7.39 12.92
CA GLU A 81 -4.67 8.10 14.13
C GLU A 81 -5.96 8.86 13.86
N SER A 82 -7.05 8.49 14.54
CA SER A 82 -8.39 9.02 14.27
C SER A 82 -8.48 10.52 14.43
N SER A 83 -7.76 11.11 15.39
CA SER A 83 -7.71 12.56 15.61
C SER A 83 -7.14 13.30 14.39
N ILE A 84 -6.04 12.81 13.82
CA ILE A 84 -5.37 13.39 12.65
C ILE A 84 -6.23 13.19 11.40
N MET A 85 -6.85 12.02 11.23
CA MET A 85 -7.77 11.78 10.12
C MET A 85 -9.01 12.68 10.20
N ASN A 86 -9.58 12.85 11.39
CA ASN A 86 -10.71 13.76 11.59
C ASN A 86 -10.34 15.22 11.31
N GLU A 87 -9.11 15.64 11.62
CA GLU A 87 -8.59 16.96 11.22
C GLU A 87 -8.53 17.09 9.70
N LEU A 88 -7.97 16.10 8.99
CA LEU A 88 -7.93 16.10 7.52
C LEU A 88 -9.32 16.19 6.90
N ILE A 89 -10.26 15.38 7.39
CA ILE A 89 -11.68 15.41 6.98
C ILE A 89 -12.25 16.81 7.22
N SER A 90 -12.09 17.35 8.43
CA SER A 90 -12.59 18.69 8.77
C SER A 90 -12.03 19.78 7.87
N LEU A 91 -10.75 19.71 7.51
CA LEU A 91 -10.12 20.66 6.59
C LEU A 91 -10.72 20.57 5.19
N ILE A 92 -10.98 19.37 4.66
CA ILE A 92 -11.65 19.18 3.37
C ILE A 92 -13.05 19.80 3.42
N GLU A 93 -13.83 19.47 4.44
CA GLU A 93 -15.21 19.94 4.58
C GLU A 93 -15.28 21.47 4.72
N GLN A 94 -14.39 22.06 5.50
CA GLN A 94 -14.31 23.52 5.65
C GLN A 94 -13.85 24.22 4.35
N THR A 95 -12.96 23.60 3.58
CA THR A 95 -12.45 24.17 2.33
C THR A 95 -13.55 24.27 1.27
N HIS A 96 -14.40 23.24 1.19
CA HIS A 96 -15.40 23.13 0.12
C HIS A 96 -16.85 23.39 0.57
N GLN A 97 -17.11 23.52 1.87
CA GLN A 97 -18.44 23.67 2.46
C GLN A 97 -19.39 22.51 2.06
N LYS A 98 -18.85 21.29 2.03
CA LYS A 98 -19.51 20.03 1.65
C LYS A 98 -19.04 18.90 2.55
N THR A 99 -19.72 17.76 2.53
CA THR A 99 -19.17 16.57 3.18
C THR A 99 -17.88 16.14 2.46
N PHE A 100 -16.94 15.53 3.21
CA PHE A 100 -15.60 15.27 2.66
C PHE A 100 -15.64 14.39 1.40
N TRP A 101 -16.54 13.41 1.36
CA TRP A 101 -16.65 12.47 0.25
C TRP A 101 -17.27 13.13 -1.00
N GLU A 102 -18.23 14.05 -0.84
CA GLU A 102 -18.75 14.86 -1.96
C GLU A 102 -17.65 15.73 -2.54
N ALA A 103 -16.90 16.42 -1.68
CA ALA A 103 -15.78 17.25 -2.09
C ALA A 103 -14.73 16.44 -2.86
N ILE A 104 -14.36 15.25 -2.37
CA ILE A 104 -13.44 14.34 -3.05
C ILE A 104 -13.97 13.96 -4.43
N LEU A 105 -15.21 13.48 -4.54
CA LEU A 105 -15.78 13.02 -5.80
C LEU A 105 -15.84 14.12 -6.87
N GLU A 106 -16.11 15.37 -6.48
CA GLU A 106 -16.15 16.50 -7.41
C GLU A 106 -14.77 16.98 -7.90
N HIS A 107 -13.70 16.62 -7.20
CA HIS A 107 -12.33 17.03 -7.53
C HIS A 107 -11.49 15.93 -8.19
N ILE A 108 -12.05 14.73 -8.34
CA ILE A 108 -11.50 13.68 -9.21
C ILE A 108 -11.72 14.09 -10.66
N ASN A 109 -10.69 13.98 -11.51
CA ASN A 109 -10.85 14.25 -12.94
C ASN A 109 -11.87 13.25 -13.55
N PRO A 110 -12.77 13.68 -14.45
CA PRO A 110 -13.78 12.81 -15.03
C PRO A 110 -13.23 11.52 -15.68
N GLU A 111 -12.06 11.59 -16.31
CA GLU A 111 -11.37 10.45 -16.92
C GLU A 111 -10.89 9.40 -15.89
N ASP A 112 -10.67 9.80 -14.65
CA ASP A 112 -10.10 8.96 -13.59
C ASP A 112 -11.18 8.30 -12.70
N LEU A 113 -12.45 8.69 -12.84
CA LEU A 113 -13.57 8.13 -12.07
C LEU A 113 -13.70 6.61 -12.24
N GLY A 114 -13.34 6.07 -13.41
CA GLY A 114 -13.35 4.64 -13.69
C GLY A 114 -12.07 3.88 -13.32
N ALA A 115 -11.02 4.59 -12.89
CA ALA A 115 -9.65 4.07 -12.76
C ALA A 115 -8.99 4.40 -11.42
N SER A 116 -9.80 4.58 -10.36
CA SER A 116 -9.37 4.99 -9.01
C SER A 116 -8.69 6.37 -9.01
N GLY A 117 -9.51 7.42 -8.87
CA GLY A 117 -9.03 8.81 -8.86
C GLY A 117 -8.58 9.33 -7.48
N PHE A 118 -8.83 8.60 -6.40
CA PHE A 118 -8.51 9.05 -5.03
C PHE A 118 -7.88 7.92 -4.21
N SER A 119 -6.97 8.28 -3.30
CA SER A 119 -6.37 7.38 -2.34
C SER A 119 -6.33 8.00 -0.95
N GLU A 120 -6.97 7.32 0.01
CA GLU A 120 -6.91 7.65 1.43
C GLU A 120 -5.50 7.48 1.99
N TYR A 121 -4.73 6.50 1.50
CA TYR A 121 -3.35 6.25 1.89
C TYR A 121 -2.45 7.42 1.49
N GLU A 122 -2.53 7.87 0.23
CA GLU A 122 -1.74 9.03 -0.21
C GLU A 122 -2.18 10.32 0.47
N SER A 123 -3.49 10.52 0.66
CA SER A 123 -4.02 11.73 1.29
C SER A 123 -3.59 11.83 2.76
N TYR A 124 -3.84 10.80 3.55
CA TYR A 124 -3.45 10.76 4.96
C TYR A 124 -1.93 10.70 5.13
N GLY A 125 -1.24 9.89 4.33
CA GLY A 125 0.21 9.74 4.37
C GLY A 125 0.95 11.05 4.12
N ASN A 126 0.57 11.80 3.07
CA ASN A 126 1.17 13.12 2.82
C ASN A 126 0.75 14.14 3.89
N PHE A 127 -0.47 14.06 4.43
CA PHE A 127 -0.92 14.96 5.49
C PHE A 127 -0.11 14.78 6.78
N ILE A 128 -0.03 13.54 7.30
CA ILE A 128 0.72 13.26 8.53
C ILE A 128 2.23 13.48 8.35
N TYR A 129 2.78 13.15 7.18
CA TYR A 129 4.19 13.41 6.86
C TYR A 129 4.53 14.90 6.88
N THR A 130 3.59 15.75 6.44
CA THR A 130 3.83 17.20 6.34
C THR A 130 3.55 17.93 7.66
N LYS A 131 2.41 17.64 8.30
CA LYS A 131 1.96 18.33 9.53
C LYS A 131 2.55 17.74 10.81
N TYR A 132 2.75 16.43 10.83
CA TYR A 132 3.06 15.66 12.02
C TYR A 132 4.27 14.73 11.82
N PRO A 133 5.42 15.22 11.27
CA PRO A 133 6.57 14.36 11.01
C PRO A 133 7.13 13.70 12.28
N HIS A 134 6.91 14.29 13.45
CA HIS A 134 7.31 13.73 14.74
C HIS A 134 6.44 12.57 15.22
N ARG A 135 5.26 12.36 14.62
CA ARG A 135 4.32 11.27 14.97
C ARG A 135 4.59 9.99 14.20
N ILE A 136 5.44 10.03 13.17
CA ILE A 136 5.67 8.90 12.27
C ILE A 136 7.14 8.54 12.17
N GLN A 137 7.38 7.28 11.83
CA GLN A 137 8.65 6.80 11.30
C GLN A 137 8.37 6.06 9.99
N CYS A 138 8.94 6.55 8.89
CA CYS A 138 8.78 5.92 7.59
C CYS A 138 9.72 4.72 7.44
N ILE A 139 9.17 3.53 7.22
CA ILE A 139 9.90 2.25 7.16
C ILE A 139 9.75 1.55 5.82
N THR A 140 10.57 0.51 5.60
CA THR A 140 10.40 -0.41 4.48
C THR A 140 10.20 -1.80 5.06
N ARG A 141 9.01 -2.40 4.86
CA ARG A 141 8.77 -3.79 5.24
C ARG A 141 9.11 -4.72 4.10
N LYS A 142 9.42 -5.97 4.44
CA LYS A 142 9.62 -7.03 3.44
C LYS A 142 8.25 -7.53 3.00
N ARG A 143 7.73 -6.96 1.93
CA ARG A 143 6.44 -7.33 1.36
C ARG A 143 6.55 -7.84 -0.07
N ASP A 144 5.60 -8.67 -0.46
CA ASP A 144 5.42 -9.12 -1.84
C ASP A 144 3.94 -9.16 -2.20
N ARG A 145 3.49 -8.14 -2.93
CA ARG A 145 2.11 -7.98 -3.41
C ARG A 145 1.70 -9.06 -4.42
N PHE A 146 2.67 -9.69 -5.09
CA PHE A 146 2.43 -10.63 -6.21
C PHE A 146 2.79 -12.07 -5.82
N ALA A 147 2.57 -12.44 -4.55
CA ALA A 147 2.95 -13.76 -4.07
C ALA A 147 2.18 -14.89 -4.77
N LYS A 148 0.97 -14.60 -5.29
CA LYS A 148 0.18 -15.54 -6.11
C LYS A 148 1.00 -16.15 -7.25
N ARG A 149 1.94 -15.41 -7.83
CA ARG A 149 2.90 -15.89 -8.84
C ARG A 149 3.63 -17.17 -8.43
N LEU A 150 3.93 -17.34 -7.14
CA LEU A 150 4.73 -18.47 -6.61
C LEU A 150 3.93 -19.46 -5.78
N ILE A 151 2.85 -19.03 -5.12
CA ILE A 151 2.11 -19.90 -4.18
C ILE A 151 0.63 -20.11 -4.55
N GLY A 152 0.17 -19.50 -5.65
CA GLY A 152 -1.20 -19.63 -6.12
C GLY A 152 -2.20 -18.85 -5.26
N GLU A 153 -3.47 -18.98 -5.61
CA GLU A 153 -4.58 -18.25 -5.00
C GLU A 153 -4.95 -18.75 -3.61
N ASN A 154 -4.77 -20.05 -3.36
CA ASN A 154 -5.13 -20.69 -2.11
C ASN A 154 -3.91 -21.43 -1.53
N PRO A 155 -2.91 -20.69 -1.01
CA PRO A 155 -1.70 -21.30 -0.46
C PRO A 155 -2.00 -22.07 0.84
N ASN A 156 -1.44 -23.27 0.97
CA ASN A 156 -1.49 -24.01 2.22
C ASN A 156 -0.44 -23.52 3.22
N GLU A 157 -0.57 -23.94 4.48
CA GLU A 157 0.32 -23.52 5.58
C GLU A 157 1.81 -23.81 5.29
N SER A 158 2.12 -24.90 4.57
CA SER A 158 3.51 -25.23 4.22
C SER A 158 4.11 -24.22 3.23
N LEU A 159 3.32 -23.70 2.29
CA LEU A 159 3.73 -22.64 1.37
C LEU A 159 3.88 -21.31 2.11
N LEU A 160 2.95 -20.96 3.01
CA LEU A 160 3.04 -19.74 3.83
C LEU A 160 4.28 -19.75 4.74
N LYS A 161 4.57 -20.89 5.39
CA LYS A 161 5.80 -21.06 6.20
C LYS A 161 7.07 -20.92 5.37
N TRP A 162 7.07 -21.44 4.14
CA TRP A 162 8.18 -21.23 3.21
C TRP A 162 8.30 -19.76 2.80
N TYR A 163 7.18 -19.07 2.56
CA TYR A 163 7.16 -17.67 2.14
C TYR A 163 7.69 -16.71 3.20
N LYS A 164 7.37 -17.01 4.47
CA LYS A 164 7.84 -16.27 5.66
C LYS A 164 9.36 -16.13 5.74
N ARG A 165 10.12 -17.02 5.08
CA ARG A 165 11.59 -16.96 5.04
C ARG A 165 12.13 -15.70 4.34
N SER A 166 11.29 -14.97 3.62
CA SER A 166 11.68 -13.78 2.86
C SER A 166 10.81 -12.57 3.12
N TYR A 167 9.53 -12.77 3.44
CA TYR A 167 8.54 -11.70 3.52
C TYR A 167 7.74 -11.76 4.83
N GLU A 168 7.33 -10.59 5.30
CA GLU A 168 6.52 -10.35 6.49
C GLU A 168 5.03 -10.26 6.13
N VAL A 169 4.72 -9.71 4.95
CA VAL A 169 3.35 -9.57 4.41
C VAL A 169 3.36 -9.96 2.95
N ILE A 170 2.30 -10.60 2.48
CA ILE A 170 2.12 -10.94 1.07
C ILE A 170 0.72 -10.57 0.59
N GLY A 171 0.60 -10.24 -0.70
CA GLY A 171 -0.68 -10.07 -1.39
C GLY A 171 -1.02 -11.25 -2.30
N ILE A 172 -2.31 -11.58 -2.39
CA ILE A 172 -2.86 -12.57 -3.32
C ILE A 172 -3.82 -11.89 -4.29
N GLU A 173 -3.24 -11.10 -5.19
CA GLU A 173 -3.99 -10.30 -6.15
C GLU A 173 -4.81 -11.18 -7.10
N SER A 174 -6.12 -10.91 -7.17
CA SER A 174 -7.06 -11.74 -7.96
C SER A 174 -6.72 -11.79 -9.45
N TRP A 175 -6.19 -10.69 -10.00
CA TRP A 175 -5.78 -10.59 -11.41
C TRP A 175 -4.36 -11.10 -11.70
N ASP A 176 -3.56 -11.39 -10.67
CA ASP A 176 -2.20 -11.90 -10.86
C ASP A 176 -2.21 -13.36 -11.36
N LYS A 177 -1.15 -13.75 -12.06
CA LYS A 177 -1.02 -15.08 -12.71
C LYS A 177 0.05 -15.91 -12.03
N THR A 178 -0.23 -17.20 -11.86
CA THR A 178 0.78 -18.15 -11.40
C THR A 178 1.89 -18.32 -12.43
N SER A 179 3.13 -18.39 -11.96
CA SER A 179 4.28 -18.73 -12.80
C SER A 179 4.27 -20.19 -13.25
N PHE A 180 5.02 -20.48 -14.30
CA PHE A 180 5.24 -21.87 -14.75
C PHE A 180 5.94 -22.75 -13.69
N LEU A 181 6.63 -22.15 -12.71
CA LEU A 181 7.28 -22.89 -11.62
C LEU A 181 6.31 -23.25 -10.48
N TYR A 182 5.16 -22.58 -10.38
CA TYR A 182 4.22 -22.79 -9.28
C TYR A 182 3.82 -24.27 -9.09
N PRO A 183 3.45 -25.05 -10.14
CA PRO A 183 3.11 -26.46 -9.95
C PRO A 183 4.25 -27.26 -9.31
N PHE A 184 5.50 -26.97 -9.69
CA PHE A 184 6.68 -27.65 -9.16
C PHE A 184 7.01 -27.21 -7.72
N ILE A 185 6.88 -25.93 -7.41
CA ILE A 185 7.08 -25.40 -6.04
C ILE A 185 6.06 -26.01 -5.08
N LYS A 186 4.81 -26.11 -5.53
CA LYS A 186 3.70 -26.71 -4.78
C LYS A 186 3.96 -28.19 -4.50
N GLU A 187 4.27 -28.97 -5.53
CA GLU A 187 4.41 -30.42 -5.46
C GLU A 187 5.73 -30.85 -4.80
N TYR A 188 6.85 -30.29 -5.23
CA TYR A 188 8.18 -30.81 -4.90
C TYR A 188 8.92 -29.91 -3.91
N LYS A 189 9.16 -30.42 -2.69
CA LYS A 189 9.87 -29.70 -1.61
C LYS A 189 11.29 -29.25 -1.97
N ILE A 190 11.94 -29.88 -2.95
CA ILE A 190 13.29 -29.50 -3.38
C ILE A 190 13.34 -28.06 -3.92
N PHE A 191 12.27 -27.59 -4.58
CA PHE A 191 12.12 -26.20 -5.03
C PHE A 191 11.86 -25.23 -3.88
N ARG A 192 11.71 -25.72 -2.65
CA ARG A 192 11.52 -24.89 -1.45
C ARG A 192 12.77 -24.85 -0.57
N ILE A 193 13.88 -25.44 -1.01
CA ILE A 193 15.19 -25.28 -0.36
C ILE A 193 15.62 -23.80 -0.46
N LEU A 194 15.55 -23.25 -1.67
CA LEU A 194 15.81 -21.83 -1.90
C LEU A 194 14.65 -20.97 -1.35
N PRO A 195 14.94 -19.78 -0.81
CA PRO A 195 13.93 -18.89 -0.29
C PRO A 195 13.13 -18.21 -1.43
N PRO A 196 11.89 -17.77 -1.20
CA PRO A 196 11.05 -17.14 -2.23
C PRO A 196 11.71 -15.96 -2.94
N ARG A 197 12.45 -15.12 -2.20
CA ARG A 197 13.18 -13.97 -2.77
C ARG A 197 14.13 -14.34 -3.91
N PHE A 198 14.65 -15.57 -3.93
CA PHE A 198 15.48 -16.06 -5.03
C PHE A 198 14.67 -16.18 -6.32
N TYR A 199 13.48 -16.78 -6.23
CA TYR A 199 12.61 -16.97 -7.39
C TYR A 199 12.06 -15.65 -7.91
N ILE A 200 11.74 -14.71 -7.02
CA ILE A 200 11.31 -13.35 -7.41
C ILE A 200 12.43 -12.63 -8.14
N ALA A 201 13.65 -12.61 -7.58
CA ALA A 201 14.80 -12.00 -8.25
C ALA A 201 15.09 -12.63 -9.63
N LEU A 202 14.95 -13.95 -9.75
CA LEU A 202 15.09 -14.67 -11.02
C LEU A 202 14.01 -14.22 -12.03
N PHE A 203 12.77 -14.09 -11.58
CA PHE A 203 11.67 -13.64 -12.41
C PHE A 203 11.81 -12.20 -12.85
N ASP A 204 12.18 -11.29 -11.94
CA ASP A 204 12.43 -9.88 -12.27
C ASP A 204 13.55 -9.75 -13.31
N PHE A 205 14.60 -10.57 -13.17
CA PHE A 205 15.69 -10.64 -14.14
C PHE A 205 15.19 -11.09 -15.52
N VAL A 206 14.40 -12.16 -15.59
CA VAL A 206 13.83 -12.66 -16.84
C VAL A 206 12.89 -11.63 -17.47
N ASP A 207 12.05 -10.98 -16.69
CA ASP A 207 11.08 -9.99 -17.17
C ASP A 207 11.82 -8.73 -17.68
N ARG A 208 12.92 -8.33 -17.03
CA ARG A 208 13.80 -7.25 -17.51
C ARG A 208 14.45 -7.58 -18.84
N ILE A 209 14.93 -8.81 -19.04
CA ILE A 209 15.49 -9.25 -20.32
C ILE A 209 14.44 -9.21 -21.42
N LYS A 210 13.23 -9.73 -21.15
CA LYS A 210 12.14 -9.71 -22.13
C LYS A 210 11.76 -8.29 -22.54
N SER A 211 11.62 -7.39 -21.57
CA SER A 211 11.32 -5.97 -21.81
C SER A 211 12.40 -5.31 -22.68
N TYR A 212 13.68 -5.57 -22.37
CA TYR A 212 14.79 -5.07 -23.18
C TYR A 212 14.73 -5.59 -24.62
N LEU A 213 14.54 -6.90 -24.82
CA LEU A 213 14.45 -7.49 -26.16
C LEU A 213 13.24 -6.94 -26.96
N SER A 214 12.09 -6.74 -26.31
CA SER A 214 10.90 -6.15 -26.95
C SER A 214 11.06 -4.67 -27.32
N SER A 215 12.03 -3.97 -26.72
CA SER A 215 12.32 -2.56 -27.05
C SER A 215 13.28 -2.40 -28.24
N ILE A 216 13.88 -3.50 -28.71
CA ILE A 216 14.87 -3.52 -29.80
C ILE A 216 14.25 -4.02 -31.12
N VAL A 217 13.09 -4.68 -31.04
CA VAL A 217 12.29 -5.15 -32.18
C VAL A 217 11.18 -4.13 -32.47
#